data_AF-A0A8C3AWP8-F1
#
_entry.id   AF-A0A8C3AWP8-F1
#
_cell.length_a   1.000
_cell.length_b   1.000
_cell.length_c   1.000
_cell.angle_alpha   90.00
_cell.angle_beta   90.00
_cell.angle_gamma   90.00
#
_symmetry.space_group_name_H-M   'P 1'
#
loop_
_entity.id
_entity.type
_entity.pdbx_description
1 polymer ?
#
loop_
_entity_poly.entity_id
_entity_poly.type
_entity_poly.pdbx_seq_one_letter_code
_entity_poly.pdbx_strand_id
1 'polypeptide(L)'
;MFCNWDKWIKHRFQKVKLRCRKGIPSSLRAKAWQLLSNSQELLDANPGKFEELEREPGEAKWLDIIEKDLHRQFPFHEMFAARGGHGQQDLFRILKAYTIYRPDEGYCQAQAPVAAVLLMHMPAEQAFWCLVQICEKYLPGYYSAGLEAIQLDGEIFFSLLRRTCPMAYRHLKKFKIDPILYMTEWFMCIFSRTLPWASVLRVWDMFFCEGVKIVFRVGLVLLKQILGSVDKLRELQGMYETMERLRNISPDAIREEILVQEIIILPVTESLIERECNVQVRKWRESRGELTHQPARRLHGTRAIFDYKRRAASISSGGSFSFLGSSIPAPGPLRASSKNHLKSSQTQALKAEMLVMLLRMYLLSC
;
A
#
# COMPACT_ATOMS: atom_id res chain seq x y z
N MET A 1 5.57 -22.73 -14.91
CA MET A 1 5.31 -21.29 -15.07
C MET A 1 6.51 -20.49 -14.57
N PHE A 2 6.89 -20.63 -13.29
CA PHE A 2 7.99 -19.87 -12.68
C PHE A 2 9.34 -20.01 -13.40
N CYS A 3 9.73 -21.19 -13.87
CA CYS A 3 10.99 -21.38 -14.61
C CYS A 3 11.08 -20.65 -15.95
N ASN A 4 9.97 -20.06 -16.43
CA ASN A 4 9.91 -19.35 -17.70
C ASN A 4 9.18 -18.00 -17.51
N TRP A 5 9.43 -17.33 -16.38
CA TRP A 5 8.62 -16.20 -15.92
C TRP A 5 8.42 -15.11 -16.97
N ASP A 6 9.51 -14.61 -17.56
CA ASP A 6 9.47 -13.55 -18.57
C ASP A 6 8.64 -13.92 -19.80
N LYS A 7 8.73 -15.17 -20.26
CA LYS A 7 7.91 -15.67 -21.38
C LYS A 7 6.42 -15.65 -21.00
N TRP A 8 6.08 -16.01 -19.77
CA TRP A 8 4.71 -15.99 -19.28
C TRP A 8 4.19 -14.57 -19.11
N ILE A 9 4.99 -13.65 -18.58
CA ILE A 9 4.58 -12.24 -18.47
C ILE A 9 4.43 -11.63 -19.86
N LYS A 10 5.37 -11.86 -20.79
CA LYS A 10 5.32 -11.30 -22.15
C LYS A 10 4.12 -11.80 -22.96
N HIS A 11 3.89 -13.11 -22.98
CA HIS A 11 2.96 -13.74 -23.94
C HIS A 11 1.68 -14.33 -23.31
N ARG A 12 1.63 -14.51 -21.98
CA ARG A 12 0.52 -15.20 -21.30
C ARG A 12 0.04 -14.46 -20.04
N PHE A 13 0.21 -13.13 -20.00
CA PHE A 13 -0.14 -12.33 -18.82
C PHE A 13 -1.60 -12.51 -18.39
N GLN A 14 -2.56 -12.59 -19.33
CA GLN A 14 -3.97 -12.81 -18.98
C GLN A 14 -4.19 -14.13 -18.22
N LYS A 15 -3.43 -15.18 -18.53
CA LYS A 15 -3.48 -16.45 -17.78
C LYS A 15 -2.84 -16.33 -16.40
N VAL A 16 -1.78 -15.55 -16.26
CA VAL A 16 -1.16 -15.23 -14.95
C VAL A 16 -2.18 -14.50 -14.08
N LYS A 17 -2.76 -13.43 -14.62
CA LYS A 17 -3.81 -12.62 -13.99
C LYS A 17 -5.00 -13.47 -13.53
N LEU A 18 -5.51 -14.36 -14.38
CA LEU A 18 -6.61 -15.26 -14.03
C LEU A 18 -6.24 -16.21 -12.87
N ARG A 19 -5.00 -16.71 -12.83
CA ARG A 19 -4.53 -17.57 -11.73
C ARG A 19 -4.40 -16.80 -10.42
N CYS A 20 -3.87 -15.58 -10.44
CA CYS A 20 -3.84 -14.71 -9.26
C CYS A 20 -5.26 -14.37 -8.77
N ARG A 21 -6.21 -14.16 -9.69
CA ARG A 21 -7.65 -13.96 -9.39
C ARG A 21 -8.40 -15.23 -8.96
N LYS A 22 -7.85 -16.41 -9.18
CA LYS A 22 -8.40 -17.67 -8.65
C LYS A 22 -7.92 -17.96 -7.23
N GLY A 23 -6.65 -17.67 -6.94
CA GLY A 23 -6.01 -18.11 -5.70
C GLY A 23 -4.62 -18.66 -5.99
N ILE A 24 -3.58 -18.05 -5.43
CA ILE A 24 -2.26 -18.68 -5.42
C ILE A 24 -2.23 -19.68 -4.25
N PRO A 25 -1.89 -20.95 -4.48
CA PRO A 25 -1.75 -21.92 -3.39
C PRO A 25 -0.74 -21.44 -2.33
N SER A 26 -1.02 -21.67 -1.05
CA SER A 26 -0.18 -21.18 0.06
C SER A 26 1.29 -21.55 -0.08
N SER A 27 1.59 -22.78 -0.49
CA SER A 27 2.96 -23.28 -0.70
C SER A 27 3.72 -22.58 -1.84
N LEU A 28 3.02 -21.86 -2.72
CA LEU A 28 3.61 -21.17 -3.87
C LEU A 28 3.70 -19.65 -3.67
N ARG A 29 3.10 -19.09 -2.61
CA ARG A 29 3.01 -17.63 -2.42
C ARG A 29 4.38 -16.97 -2.27
N ALA A 30 5.30 -17.55 -1.50
CA ALA A 30 6.66 -17.04 -1.34
C ALA A 30 7.29 -16.70 -2.72
N LYS A 31 7.42 -17.73 -3.56
CA LYS A 31 8.01 -17.62 -4.90
C LYS A 31 7.16 -16.76 -5.84
N ALA A 32 5.83 -16.91 -5.80
CA ALA A 32 4.95 -16.17 -6.69
C ALA A 32 4.99 -14.67 -6.41
N TRP A 33 4.87 -14.26 -5.15
CA TRP A 33 4.90 -12.86 -4.75
C TRP A 33 6.24 -12.22 -5.06
N GLN A 34 7.37 -12.90 -4.82
CA GLN A 34 8.68 -12.36 -5.21
C GLN A 34 8.83 -12.13 -6.72
N LEU A 35 8.30 -13.05 -7.54
CA LEU A 35 8.32 -12.91 -9.00
C LEU A 35 7.34 -11.84 -9.50
N LEU A 36 6.16 -11.72 -8.88
CA LEU A 36 5.14 -10.73 -9.23
C LEU A 36 5.56 -9.30 -8.86
N SER A 37 6.20 -9.13 -7.70
CA SER A 37 6.70 -7.85 -7.18
C SER A 37 8.06 -7.45 -7.72
N ASN A 38 8.77 -8.41 -8.32
CA ASN A 38 10.18 -8.29 -8.67
C ASN A 38 11.13 -8.14 -7.47
N SER A 39 10.74 -8.59 -6.28
CA SER A 39 11.68 -8.61 -5.15
C SER A 39 12.75 -9.69 -5.29
N GLN A 40 12.50 -10.76 -6.07
CA GLN A 40 13.53 -11.79 -6.33
C GLN A 40 14.79 -11.19 -6.97
N GLU A 41 14.64 -10.32 -7.96
CA GLU A 41 15.80 -9.71 -8.63
C GLU A 41 16.52 -8.72 -7.72
N LEU A 42 15.80 -8.04 -6.81
CA LEU A 42 16.46 -7.20 -5.80
C LEU A 42 17.29 -8.06 -4.84
N LEU A 43 16.74 -9.19 -4.40
CA LEU A 43 17.46 -10.13 -3.55
C LEU A 43 18.72 -10.65 -4.26
N ASP A 44 18.58 -11.14 -5.49
CA ASP A 44 19.69 -11.71 -6.26
C ASP A 44 20.78 -10.66 -6.57
N ALA A 45 20.40 -9.39 -6.77
CA ALA A 45 21.32 -8.29 -7.05
C ALA A 45 22.02 -7.71 -5.81
N ASN A 46 21.57 -8.05 -4.59
CA ASN A 46 22.07 -7.47 -3.34
C ASN A 46 22.46 -8.55 -2.32
N PRO A 47 23.36 -9.49 -2.67
CA PRO A 47 23.74 -10.57 -1.77
C PRO A 47 24.38 -10.03 -0.49
N GLY A 48 23.90 -10.50 0.67
CA GLY A 48 24.44 -10.11 1.98
C GLY A 48 23.96 -8.75 2.50
N LYS A 49 23.13 -8.02 1.74
CA LYS A 49 22.73 -6.65 2.10
C LYS A 49 21.77 -6.62 3.27
N PHE A 50 20.87 -7.59 3.39
CA PHE A 50 19.94 -7.65 4.52
C PHE A 50 20.69 -7.90 5.83
N GLU A 51 21.68 -8.80 5.83
CA GLU A 51 22.53 -9.09 6.97
C GLU A 51 23.42 -7.90 7.35
N GLU A 52 23.88 -7.13 6.37
CA GLU A 52 24.60 -5.86 6.59
C GLU A 52 23.70 -4.87 7.37
N LEU A 53 22.51 -4.60 6.85
CA LEU A 53 21.54 -3.68 7.46
C LEU A 53 21.09 -4.13 8.86
N GLU A 54 20.97 -5.44 9.08
CA GLU A 54 20.60 -5.98 10.38
C GLU A 54 21.66 -5.69 11.45
N ARG A 55 22.95 -5.78 11.10
CA ARG A 55 24.06 -5.54 12.01
C ARG A 55 24.23 -4.07 12.38
N GLU A 56 23.79 -3.17 11.52
CA GLU A 56 23.80 -1.74 11.82
C GLU A 56 22.87 -1.43 13.01
N PRO A 57 23.23 -0.50 13.91
CA PRO A 57 22.48 -0.27 15.14
C PRO A 57 21.05 0.29 14.92
N GLY A 58 20.82 1.05 13.85
CA GLY A 58 19.55 1.76 13.62
C GLY A 58 19.36 2.98 14.53
N GLU A 59 18.38 3.84 14.22
CA GLU A 59 18.08 5.00 15.07
C GLU A 59 17.16 4.62 16.24
N ALA A 60 17.55 4.97 17.47
CA ALA A 60 16.80 4.64 18.69
C ALA A 60 15.30 5.01 18.62
N LYS A 61 14.99 6.17 18.03
CA LYS A 61 13.60 6.64 17.86
C LYS A 61 12.72 5.63 17.10
N TRP A 62 13.28 4.92 16.13
CA TRP A 62 12.53 3.95 15.34
C TRP A 62 12.43 2.61 16.05
N LEU A 63 13.53 2.15 16.66
CA LEU A 63 13.55 0.90 17.42
C LEU A 63 12.48 0.91 18.51
N ASP A 64 12.39 1.98 19.29
CA ASP A 64 11.40 2.15 20.35
C ASP A 64 9.95 2.06 19.85
N ILE A 65 9.67 2.60 18.66
CA ILE A 65 8.32 2.57 18.07
C ILE A 65 8.04 1.16 17.53
N ILE A 66 9.00 0.55 16.84
CA ILE A 66 8.86 -0.81 16.30
C ILE A 66 8.58 -1.79 17.44
N GLU A 67 9.38 -1.80 18.51
CA GLU A 67 9.19 -2.70 19.66
C GLU A 67 7.80 -2.57 20.29
N LYS A 68 7.29 -1.33 20.39
CA LYS A 68 5.93 -1.06 20.88
C LYS A 68 4.85 -1.47 19.89
N ASP A 69 5.14 -1.66 18.61
CA ASP A 69 4.15 -2.09 17.62
C ASP A 69 4.09 -3.61 17.46
N LEU A 70 5.21 -4.33 17.68
CA LEU A 70 5.33 -5.78 17.45
C LEU A 70 4.24 -6.59 18.15
N HIS A 71 3.94 -6.26 19.42
CA HIS A 71 2.98 -7.03 20.22
C HIS A 71 1.53 -6.89 19.74
N ARG A 72 1.21 -5.87 18.95
CA ARG A 72 -0.13 -5.65 18.38
C ARG A 72 -0.31 -6.30 17.02
N GLN A 73 0.76 -6.85 16.42
CA GLN A 73 0.68 -7.44 15.08
C GLN A 73 0.26 -8.90 15.15
N PHE A 74 -0.98 -9.18 14.76
CA PHE A 74 -1.56 -10.54 14.73
C PHE A 74 -1.31 -11.31 16.05
N PRO A 75 -1.72 -10.78 17.21
CA PRO A 75 -1.34 -11.30 18.52
C PRO A 75 -1.81 -12.73 18.80
N PHE A 76 -2.83 -13.20 18.08
CA PHE A 76 -3.38 -14.55 18.19
C PHE A 76 -2.78 -15.54 17.17
N HIS A 77 -1.92 -15.07 16.26
CA HIS A 77 -1.28 -15.93 15.28
C HIS A 77 -0.06 -16.63 15.89
N GLU A 78 0.07 -17.94 15.71
CA GLU A 78 1.10 -18.79 16.34
C GLU A 78 2.52 -18.21 16.18
N MET A 79 2.85 -17.71 15.00
CA MET A 79 4.15 -17.08 14.69
C MET A 79 4.47 -15.84 15.57
N PHE A 80 3.45 -15.07 15.99
CA PHE A 80 3.61 -13.77 16.68
C PHE A 80 3.11 -13.77 18.13
N ALA A 81 2.44 -14.84 18.57
CA ALA A 81 1.82 -14.93 19.89
C ALA A 81 2.85 -14.93 21.04
N ALA A 82 4.01 -15.54 20.84
CA ALA A 82 5.08 -15.56 21.84
C ALA A 82 5.81 -14.21 21.88
N ARG A 83 5.71 -13.50 23.01
CA ARG A 83 6.44 -12.25 23.24
C ARG A 83 7.95 -12.49 23.17
N GLY A 84 8.62 -11.77 22.28
CA GLY A 84 10.04 -11.99 22.00
C GLY A 84 10.36 -13.34 21.34
N GLY A 85 9.37 -14.05 20.80
CA GLY A 85 9.58 -15.26 20.01
C GLY A 85 10.17 -14.96 18.62
N HIS A 86 10.59 -16.00 17.90
CA HIS A 86 11.29 -15.87 16.62
C HIS A 86 10.53 -15.01 15.60
N GLY A 87 9.20 -15.13 15.49
CA GLY A 87 8.43 -14.31 14.55
C GLY A 87 8.45 -12.82 14.88
N GLN A 88 8.39 -12.43 16.16
CA GLN A 88 8.52 -11.02 16.55
C GLN A 88 9.95 -10.51 16.31
N GLN A 89 10.97 -11.34 16.55
CA GLN A 89 12.36 -11.00 16.27
C GLN A 89 12.60 -10.80 14.77
N ASP A 90 12.11 -11.70 13.92
CA ASP A 90 12.20 -11.56 12.47
C ASP A 90 11.46 -10.35 11.95
N LEU A 91 10.27 -10.06 12.48
CA LEU A 91 9.53 -8.85 12.14
C LEU A 91 10.29 -7.58 12.54
N PHE A 92 10.91 -7.57 13.73
CA PHE A 92 11.79 -6.48 14.17
C PHE A 92 12.97 -6.29 13.20
N ARG A 93 13.67 -7.38 12.85
CA ARG A 93 14.81 -7.36 11.92
C ARG A 93 14.43 -6.73 10.58
N ILE A 94 13.30 -7.14 10.00
CA ILE A 94 12.79 -6.60 8.73
C ILE A 94 12.53 -5.09 8.83
N LEU A 95 11.77 -4.66 9.85
CA LEU A 95 11.35 -3.27 9.99
C LEU A 95 12.54 -2.35 10.32
N LYS A 96 13.44 -2.80 11.21
CA LYS A 96 14.69 -2.11 11.51
C LYS A 96 15.53 -1.94 10.24
N ALA A 97 15.77 -3.02 9.51
CA ALA A 97 16.55 -2.96 8.27
C ALA A 97 15.93 -2.01 7.25
N TYR A 98 14.59 -1.94 7.15
CA TYR A 98 13.92 -0.98 6.29
C TYR A 98 14.22 0.47 6.67
N THR A 99 14.21 0.83 7.97
CA THR A 99 14.52 2.20 8.40
C THR A 99 15.95 2.63 8.08
N ILE A 100 16.88 1.67 8.03
CA ILE A 100 18.28 1.92 7.69
C ILE A 100 18.43 2.01 6.16
N TYR A 101 17.69 1.17 5.42
CA TYR A 101 17.66 1.20 3.96
C TYR A 101 16.99 2.47 3.40
N ARG A 102 15.97 3.00 4.09
CA ARG A 102 15.22 4.22 3.75
C ARG A 102 15.12 5.17 4.94
N PRO A 103 16.22 5.84 5.33
CA PRO A 103 16.25 6.75 6.48
C PRO A 103 15.32 7.97 6.32
N ASP A 104 15.11 8.42 5.09
CA ASP A 104 14.24 9.57 4.77
C ASP A 104 12.74 9.27 5.04
N GLU A 105 12.32 8.00 4.91
CA GLU A 105 10.96 7.56 5.26
C GLU A 105 10.88 7.10 6.71
N GLY A 106 11.90 6.38 7.19
CA GLY A 106 11.94 5.82 8.53
C GLY A 106 10.91 4.70 8.72
N TYR A 107 10.26 4.68 9.88
CA TYR A 107 9.22 3.70 10.21
C TYR A 107 7.85 4.35 10.38
N CYS A 108 6.88 3.82 9.65
CA CYS A 108 5.46 4.09 9.79
C CYS A 108 4.75 2.85 10.35
N GLN A 109 3.90 3.01 11.36
CA GLN A 109 3.22 1.90 12.06
C GLN A 109 2.45 0.96 11.13
N ALA A 110 1.94 1.49 10.02
CA ALA A 110 1.23 0.68 9.01
C ALA A 110 2.13 -0.28 8.24
N GLN A 111 3.46 -0.19 8.34
CA GLN A 111 4.38 -1.13 7.71
C GLN A 111 4.46 -2.46 8.45
N ALA A 112 4.31 -2.48 9.78
CA ALA A 112 4.38 -3.72 10.55
C ALA A 112 3.35 -4.78 10.14
N PRO A 113 2.04 -4.47 9.95
CA PRO A 113 1.11 -5.48 9.49
C PRO A 113 1.39 -5.93 8.04
N VAL A 114 1.96 -5.08 7.19
CA VAL A 114 2.39 -5.45 5.82
C VAL A 114 3.57 -6.43 5.88
N ALA A 115 4.58 -6.11 6.69
CA ALA A 115 5.76 -6.95 6.88
C ALA A 115 5.41 -8.30 7.54
N ALA A 116 4.47 -8.32 8.49
CA ALA A 116 3.99 -9.53 9.14
C ALA A 116 3.29 -10.48 8.14
N VAL A 117 2.41 -9.97 7.26
CA VAL A 117 1.78 -10.78 6.22
C VAL A 117 2.81 -11.42 5.29
N LEU A 118 3.87 -10.69 4.93
CA LEU A 118 4.96 -11.24 4.13
C LEU A 118 5.69 -12.34 4.89
N LEU A 119 6.08 -12.09 6.13
CA LEU A 119 6.83 -13.02 6.98
C LEU A 119 6.07 -14.33 7.27
N MET A 120 4.73 -14.29 7.32
CA MET A 120 3.91 -15.51 7.40
C MET A 120 4.07 -16.45 6.19
N HIS A 121 4.62 -15.96 5.07
CA HIS A 121 4.73 -16.72 3.83
C HIS A 121 6.17 -16.93 3.34
N MET A 122 7.14 -16.18 3.85
CA MET A 122 8.53 -16.26 3.37
C MET A 122 9.55 -15.89 4.45
N PRO A 123 10.81 -16.34 4.33
CA PRO A 123 11.89 -15.94 5.23
C PRO A 123 12.11 -14.43 5.29
N ALA A 124 12.74 -13.97 6.38
CA ALA A 124 12.89 -12.54 6.69
C ALA A 124 13.51 -11.71 5.56
N GLU A 125 14.59 -12.17 4.94
CA GLU A 125 15.23 -11.45 3.83
C GLU A 125 14.30 -11.30 2.61
N GLN A 126 13.55 -12.36 2.26
CA GLN A 126 12.60 -12.32 1.15
C GLN A 126 11.44 -11.35 1.46
N ALA A 127 10.97 -11.36 2.71
CA ALA A 127 9.93 -10.44 3.18
C ALA A 127 10.42 -9.00 3.16
N PHE A 128 11.67 -8.74 3.56
CA PHE A 128 12.31 -7.42 3.48
C PHE A 128 12.31 -6.88 2.04
N TRP A 129 12.77 -7.66 1.06
CA TRP A 129 12.78 -7.19 -0.34
C TRP A 129 11.37 -7.02 -0.93
N CYS A 130 10.40 -7.83 -0.49
CA CYS A 130 8.99 -7.60 -0.84
C CYS A 130 8.47 -6.29 -0.25
N LEU A 131 8.77 -6.00 1.02
CA LEU A 131 8.38 -4.75 1.69
C LEU A 131 8.98 -3.54 0.95
N VAL A 132 10.26 -3.60 0.59
CA VAL A 132 10.93 -2.58 -0.22
C VAL A 132 10.17 -2.32 -1.52
N GLN A 133 9.80 -3.37 -2.26
CA GLN A 133 9.01 -3.20 -3.49
C GLN A 133 7.64 -2.57 -3.23
N ILE A 134 6.95 -2.98 -2.17
CA ILE A 134 5.64 -2.41 -1.80
C ILE A 134 5.78 -0.91 -1.55
N CYS A 135 6.70 -0.50 -0.69
CA CYS A 135 6.86 0.90 -0.30
C CYS A 135 7.34 1.77 -1.47
N GLU A 136 8.29 1.31 -2.29
CA GLU A 136 8.89 2.15 -3.32
C GLU A 136 8.15 2.16 -4.66
N LYS A 137 7.54 1.03 -5.05
CA LYS A 137 6.99 0.87 -6.41
C LYS A 137 5.48 0.85 -6.44
N TYR A 138 4.87 0.20 -5.45
CA TYR A 138 3.41 0.06 -5.41
C TYR A 138 2.76 1.23 -4.67
N LEU A 139 3.29 1.60 -3.51
CA LEU A 139 2.72 2.59 -2.59
C LEU A 139 3.69 3.75 -2.28
N PRO A 140 4.33 4.39 -3.28
CA PRO A 140 5.28 5.45 -3.04
C PRO A 140 4.64 6.63 -2.29
N GLY A 141 5.35 7.12 -1.27
CA GLY A 141 4.93 8.24 -0.44
C GLY A 141 3.85 7.92 0.59
N TYR A 142 3.33 6.68 0.66
CA TYR A 142 2.29 6.31 1.63
C TYR A 142 2.79 6.39 3.08
N TYR A 143 4.06 6.03 3.30
CA TYR A 143 4.65 5.91 4.63
C TYR A 143 5.47 7.14 5.04
N SER A 144 5.52 8.17 4.19
CA SER A 144 6.23 9.42 4.46
C SER A 144 5.50 10.30 5.47
N ALA A 145 6.24 11.21 6.11
CA ALA A 145 5.67 12.22 6.99
C ALA A 145 4.60 13.06 6.26
N GLY A 146 3.47 13.33 6.93
CA GLY A 146 2.38 14.16 6.40
C GLY A 146 1.33 13.42 5.56
N LEU A 147 1.57 12.16 5.17
CA LEU A 147 0.59 11.30 4.49
C LEU A 147 -0.01 11.92 3.20
N GLU A 148 0.73 12.78 2.49
CA GLU A 148 0.21 13.50 1.31
C GLU A 148 -0.27 12.54 0.23
N ALA A 149 0.47 11.45 -0.01
CA ALA A 149 0.09 10.45 -1.01
C ALA A 149 -1.24 9.75 -0.68
N ILE A 150 -1.50 9.49 0.61
CA ILE A 150 -2.78 8.91 1.07
C ILE A 150 -3.91 9.93 0.93
N GLN A 151 -3.67 11.19 1.31
CA GLN A 151 -4.67 12.25 1.18
C GLN A 151 -5.08 12.44 -0.28
N LEU A 152 -4.11 12.50 -1.20
CA LEU A 152 -4.35 12.58 -2.64
C LEU A 152 -5.15 11.36 -3.13
N ASP A 153 -4.76 10.16 -2.72
CA ASP A 153 -5.50 8.94 -3.04
C ASP A 153 -6.91 8.92 -2.46
N GLY A 154 -7.14 9.58 -1.34
CA GLY A 154 -8.48 9.79 -0.79
C GLY A 154 -9.36 10.63 -1.70
N GLU A 155 -8.83 11.70 -2.27
CA GLU A 155 -9.55 12.52 -3.24
C GLU A 155 -9.86 11.75 -4.54
N ILE A 156 -8.89 10.94 -5.01
CA ILE A 156 -9.08 10.05 -6.16
C ILE A 156 -10.16 9.02 -5.84
N PHE A 157 -10.06 8.36 -4.69
CA PHE A 157 -10.99 7.33 -4.24
C PHE A 157 -12.41 7.87 -4.11
N PHE A 158 -12.59 9.07 -3.54
CA PHE A 158 -13.90 9.71 -3.42
C PHE A 158 -14.48 10.12 -4.78
N SER A 159 -13.62 10.53 -5.72
CA SER A 159 -14.02 10.81 -7.11
C SER A 159 -14.45 9.55 -7.85
N LEU A 160 -13.78 8.41 -7.62
CA LEU A 160 -14.19 7.11 -8.13
C LEU A 160 -15.51 6.63 -7.50
N LEU A 161 -15.68 6.81 -6.19
CA LEU A 161 -16.93 6.47 -5.49
C LEU A 161 -18.13 7.21 -6.06
N ARG A 162 -17.96 8.49 -6.40
CA ARG A 162 -19.01 9.27 -7.07
C ARG A 162 -19.50 8.61 -8.36
N ARG A 163 -18.63 7.88 -9.07
CA ARG A 163 -18.95 7.17 -10.32
C ARG A 163 -19.52 5.78 -10.07
N THR A 164 -18.94 5.03 -9.15
CA THR A 164 -19.30 3.61 -8.93
C THR A 164 -20.46 3.41 -7.96
N CYS A 165 -20.64 4.31 -6.99
CA CYS A 165 -21.73 4.29 -6.03
C CYS A 165 -22.14 5.73 -5.62
N PRO A 166 -22.89 6.45 -6.49
CA PRO A 166 -23.28 7.85 -6.25
C PRO A 166 -24.06 8.07 -4.94
N MET A 167 -24.82 7.06 -4.50
CA MET A 167 -25.54 7.07 -3.23
C MET A 167 -24.60 7.14 -2.04
N ALA A 168 -23.62 6.23 -1.95
CA ALA A 168 -22.61 6.24 -0.89
C ALA A 168 -21.81 7.55 -0.88
N TYR A 169 -21.44 8.05 -2.06
CA TYR A 169 -20.80 9.37 -2.20
C TYR A 169 -21.64 10.50 -1.60
N ARG A 170 -22.94 10.59 -1.96
CA ARG A 170 -23.84 11.62 -1.44
C ARG A 170 -24.00 11.52 0.08
N HIS A 171 -24.09 10.30 0.61
CA HIS A 171 -24.19 10.04 2.04
C HIS A 171 -22.97 10.56 2.81
N LEU A 172 -21.78 10.12 2.41
CA LEU A 172 -20.52 10.56 3.04
C LEU A 172 -20.33 12.08 2.91
N LYS A 173 -20.69 12.65 1.75
CA LYS A 173 -20.63 14.10 1.55
C LYS A 173 -21.60 14.87 2.45
N LYS A 174 -22.84 14.36 2.62
CA LYS A 174 -23.85 14.97 3.51
C LYS A 174 -23.35 15.07 4.94
N PHE A 175 -22.71 14.02 5.44
CA PHE A 175 -22.18 13.96 6.80
C PHE A 175 -20.72 14.44 6.93
N LYS A 176 -20.13 15.00 5.86
CA LYS A 176 -18.76 15.52 5.83
C LYS A 176 -17.72 14.50 6.31
N ILE A 177 -17.90 13.24 5.93
CA ILE A 177 -16.98 12.16 6.26
C ILE A 177 -15.90 12.10 5.18
N ASP A 178 -14.75 12.66 5.50
CA ASP A 178 -13.60 12.65 4.60
C ASP A 178 -13.01 11.23 4.47
N PRO A 179 -12.58 10.80 3.26
CA PRO A 179 -12.01 9.48 3.02
C PRO A 179 -10.92 9.08 4.00
N ILE A 180 -10.05 10.03 4.33
CA ILE A 180 -8.88 9.86 5.21
C ILE A 180 -9.26 9.30 6.59
N LEU A 181 -10.50 9.50 7.06
CA LEU A 181 -10.98 9.03 8.37
C LEU A 181 -11.18 7.52 8.46
N TYR A 182 -11.40 6.84 7.33
CA TYR A 182 -11.67 5.39 7.31
C TYR A 182 -10.74 4.62 6.37
N MET A 183 -10.26 5.24 5.29
CA MET A 183 -9.48 4.53 4.27
C MET A 183 -8.00 4.38 4.61
N THR A 184 -7.48 5.19 5.53
CA THR A 184 -6.03 5.27 5.77
C THR A 184 -5.46 3.91 6.13
N GLU A 185 -6.09 3.23 7.10
CA GLU A 185 -5.69 1.87 7.48
C GLU A 185 -5.92 0.87 6.34
N TRP A 186 -7.07 0.94 5.67
CA TRP A 186 -7.40 0.05 4.55
C TRP A 186 -6.31 0.05 3.48
N PHE A 187 -5.82 1.24 3.11
CA PHE A 187 -4.89 1.42 2.02
C PHE A 187 -3.45 1.17 2.47
N MET A 188 -3.04 1.73 3.62
CA MET A 188 -1.66 1.60 4.10
C MET A 188 -1.31 0.18 4.55
N CYS A 189 -2.28 -0.55 5.10
CA CYS A 189 -2.12 -1.94 5.53
C CYS A 189 -2.55 -2.95 4.47
N ILE A 190 -2.97 -2.51 3.27
CA ILE A 190 -3.47 -3.38 2.19
C ILE A 190 -4.55 -4.33 2.74
N PHE A 191 -5.46 -3.77 3.53
CA PHE A 191 -6.60 -4.45 4.17
C PHE A 191 -6.26 -5.60 5.12
N SER A 192 -4.99 -5.81 5.49
CA SER A 192 -4.56 -6.94 6.32
C SER A 192 -5.14 -6.93 7.74
N ARG A 193 -5.53 -5.75 8.23
CA ARG A 193 -6.21 -5.56 9.52
C ARG A 193 -7.74 -5.53 9.44
N THR A 194 -8.29 -5.44 8.23
CA THR A 194 -9.72 -5.17 8.01
C THR A 194 -10.46 -6.41 7.52
N LEU A 195 -9.83 -7.21 6.67
CA LEU A 195 -10.46 -8.35 6.02
C LEU A 195 -10.18 -9.66 6.76
N PRO A 196 -11.08 -10.66 6.66
CA PRO A 196 -10.78 -12.03 7.05
C PRO A 196 -9.54 -12.56 6.30
N TRP A 197 -8.76 -13.42 6.94
CA TRP A 197 -7.46 -13.87 6.41
C TRP A 197 -7.53 -14.42 4.98
N ALA A 198 -8.55 -15.24 4.69
CA ALA A 198 -8.76 -15.79 3.35
C ALA A 198 -8.90 -14.67 2.29
N SER A 199 -9.73 -13.67 2.59
CA SER A 199 -9.92 -12.47 1.76
C SER A 199 -8.63 -11.63 1.63
N VAL A 200 -7.84 -11.46 2.70
CA VAL A 200 -6.53 -10.76 2.66
C VAL A 200 -5.64 -11.40 1.62
N LEU A 201 -5.48 -12.73 1.67
CA LEU A 201 -4.63 -13.46 0.73
C LEU A 201 -5.08 -13.28 -0.72
N ARG A 202 -6.39 -13.24 -0.97
CA ARG A 202 -6.91 -12.99 -2.32
C ARG A 202 -6.62 -11.58 -2.81
N VAL A 203 -6.78 -10.59 -1.95
CA VAL A 203 -6.44 -9.19 -2.24
C VAL A 203 -4.95 -9.06 -2.55
N TRP A 204 -4.09 -9.68 -1.77
CA TRP A 204 -2.64 -9.63 -1.95
C TRP A 204 -2.16 -10.32 -3.23
N ASP A 205 -2.71 -11.49 -3.56
CA ASP A 205 -2.44 -12.18 -4.83
C ASP A 205 -2.78 -11.29 -6.05
N MET A 206 -3.91 -10.59 -6.00
CA MET A 206 -4.32 -9.65 -7.05
C MET A 206 -3.47 -8.37 -7.01
N PHE A 207 -3.18 -7.82 -5.84
CA PHE A 207 -2.40 -6.60 -5.67
C PHE A 207 -1.00 -6.73 -6.27
N PHE A 208 -0.27 -7.81 -5.99
CA PHE A 208 1.05 -7.99 -6.59
C PHE A 208 0.99 -8.12 -8.12
N CYS A 209 -0.02 -8.81 -8.65
CA CYS A 209 -0.18 -9.02 -10.08
C CYS A 209 -0.66 -7.78 -10.85
N GLU A 210 -1.62 -7.06 -10.28
CA GLU A 210 -2.41 -6.02 -10.96
C GLU A 210 -2.14 -4.61 -10.41
N GLY A 211 -1.40 -4.47 -9.32
CA GLY A 211 -0.99 -3.20 -8.73
C GLY A 211 -2.05 -2.52 -7.86
N VAL A 212 -1.77 -1.25 -7.55
CA VAL A 212 -2.54 -0.42 -6.60
C VAL A 212 -4.02 -0.27 -6.96
N LYS A 213 -4.43 -0.48 -8.23
CA LYS A 213 -5.84 -0.44 -8.62
C LYS A 213 -6.71 -1.41 -7.82
N ILE A 214 -6.14 -2.51 -7.35
CA ILE A 214 -6.85 -3.48 -6.51
C ILE A 214 -7.22 -2.85 -5.16
N VAL A 215 -6.35 -2.02 -4.59
CA VAL A 215 -6.61 -1.32 -3.32
C VAL A 215 -7.84 -0.42 -3.44
N PHE A 216 -7.91 0.38 -4.51
CA PHE A 216 -9.09 1.20 -4.81
C PHE A 216 -10.35 0.37 -5.02
N ARG A 217 -10.26 -0.72 -5.80
CA ARG A 217 -11.42 -1.59 -6.07
C ARG A 217 -11.97 -2.22 -4.79
N VAL A 218 -11.11 -2.73 -3.92
CA VAL A 218 -11.50 -3.31 -2.63
C VAL A 218 -12.22 -2.25 -1.80
N GLY A 219 -11.62 -1.07 -1.60
CA GLY A 219 -12.26 0.01 -0.83
C GLY A 219 -13.63 0.42 -1.37
N LEU A 220 -13.78 0.49 -2.70
CA LEU A 220 -15.06 0.84 -3.34
C LEU A 220 -16.11 -0.26 -3.15
N VAL A 221 -15.70 -1.53 -3.21
CA VAL A 221 -16.59 -2.66 -2.92
C VAL A 221 -17.02 -2.64 -1.46
N LEU A 222 -16.12 -2.38 -0.51
CA LEU A 222 -16.48 -2.23 0.91
C LEU A 222 -17.51 -1.12 1.11
N LEU A 223 -17.29 0.06 0.53
CA LEU A 223 -18.26 1.16 0.62
C LEU A 223 -19.60 0.82 -0.04
N LYS A 224 -19.61 0.12 -1.18
CA LYS A 224 -20.85 -0.38 -1.80
C LYS A 224 -21.56 -1.39 -0.89
N GLN A 225 -20.81 -2.25 -0.20
CA GLN A 225 -21.39 -3.21 0.73
C GLN A 225 -21.93 -2.54 2.01
N ILE A 226 -21.41 -1.40 2.41
CA ILE A 226 -21.84 -0.71 3.63
C ILE A 226 -22.95 0.31 3.34
N LEU A 227 -22.82 1.06 2.24
CA LEU A 227 -23.61 2.26 1.94
C LEU A 227 -24.36 2.18 0.59
N GLY A 228 -24.31 1.03 -0.09
CA GLY A 228 -24.77 0.89 -1.48
C GLY A 228 -26.24 0.56 -1.67
N SER A 229 -27.09 0.69 -0.65
CA SER A 229 -28.55 0.51 -0.77
C SER A 229 -29.30 1.42 0.19
N VAL A 230 -30.52 1.82 -0.18
CA VAL A 230 -31.38 2.68 0.66
C VAL A 230 -31.62 2.07 2.02
N ASP A 231 -31.88 0.75 2.10
CA ASP A 231 -32.14 0.07 3.37
C ASP A 231 -30.95 0.18 4.33
N LYS A 232 -29.73 -0.05 3.85
CA LYS A 232 -28.50 0.16 4.63
C LYS A 232 -28.36 1.60 5.13
N LEU A 233 -28.77 2.59 4.36
CA LEU A 233 -28.67 4.00 4.76
C LEU A 233 -29.74 4.42 5.76
N ARG A 234 -30.89 3.73 5.82
CA ARG A 234 -31.95 4.04 6.80
C ARG A 234 -31.47 3.87 8.24
N GLU A 235 -30.50 3.00 8.48
CA GLU A 235 -29.90 2.79 9.80
C GLU A 235 -28.80 3.80 10.14
N LEU A 236 -28.32 4.57 9.16
CA LEU A 236 -27.16 5.45 9.29
C LEU A 236 -27.60 6.91 9.23
N GLN A 237 -28.14 7.42 10.33
CA GLN A 237 -28.73 8.78 10.34
C GLN A 237 -27.72 9.91 10.61
N GLY A 238 -26.46 9.57 10.92
CA GLY A 238 -25.44 10.54 11.29
C GLY A 238 -24.02 10.12 10.94
N MET A 239 -23.08 11.00 11.30
CA MET A 239 -21.65 10.76 11.15
C MET A 239 -21.18 9.61 12.03
N TYR A 240 -21.68 9.54 13.27
CA TYR A 240 -21.24 8.56 14.26
C TYR A 240 -21.58 7.13 13.82
N GLU A 241 -22.84 6.86 13.49
CA GLU A 241 -23.33 5.55 13.07
C GLU A 241 -22.64 5.11 11.77
N THR A 242 -22.44 6.05 10.85
CA THR A 242 -21.71 5.78 9.60
C THR A 242 -20.26 5.40 9.88
N MET A 243 -19.55 6.13 10.74
CA MET A 243 -18.16 5.83 11.10
C MET A 243 -18.04 4.53 11.88
N GLU A 244 -18.98 4.22 12.77
CA GLU A 244 -19.03 2.94 13.47
C GLU A 244 -19.20 1.78 12.50
N ARG A 245 -20.12 1.89 11.53
CA ARG A 245 -20.34 0.87 10.51
C ARG A 245 -19.14 0.71 9.56
N LEU A 246 -18.43 1.79 9.24
CA LEU A 246 -17.21 1.74 8.44
C LEU A 246 -16.05 1.02 9.16
N ARG A 247 -15.97 1.14 10.50
CA ARG A 247 -14.98 0.43 11.31
C ARG A 247 -15.34 -1.04 11.53
N ASN A 248 -16.63 -1.33 11.71
CA ASN A 248 -17.14 -2.66 12.03
C ASN A 248 -17.90 -3.26 10.84
N ILE A 249 -17.15 -3.64 9.81
CA ILE A 249 -17.72 -4.22 8.59
C ILE A 249 -18.22 -5.63 8.91
N SER A 250 -19.48 -5.92 8.56
CA SER A 250 -20.06 -7.25 8.76
C SER A 250 -19.22 -8.35 8.06
N PRO A 251 -18.83 -9.42 8.76
CA PRO A 251 -18.05 -10.52 8.18
C PRO A 251 -18.70 -11.15 6.94
N ASP A 252 -20.03 -11.22 6.90
CA ASP A 252 -20.80 -11.79 5.78
C ASP A 252 -20.63 -10.98 4.49
N ALA A 253 -20.46 -9.66 4.63
CA ALA A 253 -20.29 -8.73 3.51
C ALA A 253 -18.88 -8.77 2.90
N ILE A 254 -17.90 -9.34 3.62
CA ILE A 254 -16.48 -9.39 3.25
C ILE A 254 -15.95 -10.82 3.10
N ARG A 255 -16.85 -11.79 2.96
CA ARG A 255 -16.53 -13.17 2.60
C ARG A 255 -15.79 -13.22 1.27
N GLU A 256 -14.79 -14.09 1.20
CA GLU A 256 -13.84 -14.18 0.09
C GLU A 256 -14.55 -14.24 -1.28
N GLU A 257 -15.49 -15.16 -1.44
CA GLU A 257 -16.12 -15.45 -2.73
C GLU A 257 -16.88 -14.24 -3.28
N ILE A 258 -17.68 -13.59 -2.44
CA ILE A 258 -18.48 -12.41 -2.80
C ILE A 258 -17.55 -11.23 -3.09
N LEU A 259 -16.56 -11.01 -2.22
CA LEU A 259 -15.63 -9.90 -2.31
C LEU A 259 -14.81 -9.97 -3.61
N VAL A 260 -14.25 -11.13 -3.94
CA VAL A 260 -13.41 -11.32 -5.14
C VAL A 260 -14.21 -11.09 -6.42
N GLN A 261 -15.45 -11.61 -6.48
CA GLN A 261 -16.31 -11.40 -7.66
C GLN A 261 -16.59 -9.91 -7.88
N GLU A 262 -17.01 -9.18 -6.85
CA GLU A 262 -17.29 -7.74 -6.93
C GLU A 262 -16.04 -6.91 -7.30
N ILE A 263 -14.86 -7.27 -6.77
CA ILE A 263 -13.59 -6.60 -7.11
C ILE A 263 -13.25 -6.75 -8.60
N ILE A 264 -13.46 -7.95 -9.15
CA ILE A 264 -13.08 -8.28 -10.52
C ILE A 264 -13.96 -7.52 -11.53
N ILE A 265 -15.28 -7.47 -11.29
CA ILE A 265 -16.26 -6.85 -12.20
C ILE A 265 -16.23 -5.32 -12.15
N LEU A 266 -15.70 -4.71 -11.08
CA LEU A 266 -15.70 -3.26 -10.94
C LEU A 266 -14.91 -2.58 -12.08
N PRO A 267 -15.50 -1.64 -12.85
CA PRO A 267 -14.88 -1.07 -14.04
C PRO A 267 -13.88 0.06 -13.74
N VAL A 268 -13.06 -0.10 -12.69
CA VAL A 268 -12.01 0.85 -12.32
C VAL A 268 -10.68 0.42 -12.94
N THR A 269 -10.25 1.12 -13.98
CA THR A 269 -9.01 0.83 -14.72
C THR A 269 -7.84 1.69 -14.21
N GLU A 270 -6.62 1.29 -14.57
CA GLU A 270 -5.39 2.07 -14.30
C GLU A 270 -5.47 3.45 -14.95
N SER A 271 -5.90 3.50 -16.22
CA SER A 271 -6.08 4.76 -16.97
C SER A 271 -7.09 5.69 -16.31
N LEU A 272 -8.14 5.15 -15.68
CA LEU A 272 -9.11 5.95 -14.94
C LEU A 272 -8.48 6.52 -13.66
N ILE A 273 -7.74 5.72 -12.90
CA ILE A 273 -7.02 6.18 -11.70
C ILE A 273 -5.97 7.24 -12.06
N GLU A 274 -5.20 7.04 -13.12
CA GLU A 274 -4.20 8.02 -13.60
C GLU A 274 -4.87 9.33 -14.02
N ARG A 275 -6.01 9.27 -14.72
CA ARG A 275 -6.77 10.46 -15.09
C ARG A 275 -7.27 11.22 -13.87
N GLU A 276 -7.85 10.52 -12.89
CA GLU A 276 -8.30 11.16 -11.66
C GLU A 276 -7.11 11.73 -10.86
N CYS A 277 -5.98 11.03 -10.81
CA CYS A 277 -4.75 11.51 -10.17
C CYS A 277 -4.32 12.87 -10.75
N ASN A 278 -4.23 12.98 -12.08
CA ASN A 278 -3.87 14.25 -12.73
C ASN A 278 -4.84 15.38 -12.39
N VAL A 279 -6.14 15.08 -12.30
CA VAL A 279 -7.16 16.06 -11.91
C VAL A 279 -6.98 16.51 -10.46
N GLN A 280 -6.76 15.57 -9.53
CA GLN A 280 -6.62 15.90 -8.11
C GLN A 280 -5.29 16.59 -7.80
N VAL A 281 -4.18 16.23 -8.47
CA VAL A 281 -2.89 16.92 -8.35
C VAL A 281 -3.03 18.39 -8.77
N ARG A 282 -3.73 18.67 -9.88
CA ARG A 282 -3.97 20.06 -10.31
C ARG A 282 -4.74 20.85 -9.25
N LYS A 283 -5.84 20.29 -8.74
CA LYS A 283 -6.63 20.92 -7.66
C LYS A 283 -5.83 21.09 -6.37
N TRP A 284 -4.97 20.13 -6.06
CA TRP A 284 -4.09 20.21 -4.89
C TRP A 284 -3.13 21.38 -5.01
N ARG A 285 -2.47 21.53 -6.16
CA ARG A 285 -1.59 22.67 -6.45
C ARG A 285 -2.29 24.02 -6.29
N GLU A 286 -3.49 24.13 -6.81
CA GLU A 286 -4.31 25.36 -6.71
C GLU A 286 -4.70 25.70 -5.26
N SER A 287 -4.92 24.71 -4.40
CA SER A 287 -5.47 24.92 -3.05
C SER A 287 -4.45 24.83 -1.91
N ARG A 288 -3.36 24.08 -2.09
CA ARG A 288 -2.38 23.73 -1.05
C ARG A 288 -0.93 23.96 -1.46
N GLY A 289 -0.67 24.34 -2.72
CA GLY A 289 0.69 24.49 -3.25
C GLY A 289 1.28 23.17 -3.74
N GLU A 290 2.59 23.15 -3.98
CA GLU A 290 3.27 21.97 -4.51
C GLU A 290 3.28 20.80 -3.52
N LEU A 291 3.13 19.59 -4.06
CA LEU A 291 3.31 18.36 -3.29
C LEU A 291 4.78 18.20 -2.95
N THR A 292 5.06 17.83 -1.70
CA THR A 292 6.43 17.49 -1.27
C THR A 292 6.90 16.20 -1.93
N HIS A 293 5.98 15.26 -2.12
CA HIS A 293 6.20 14.04 -2.89
C HIS A 293 5.65 14.22 -4.30
N GLN A 294 6.51 14.21 -5.32
CA GLN A 294 6.04 14.13 -6.69
C GLN A 294 5.34 12.78 -6.87
N PRO A 295 4.05 12.73 -7.26
CA PRO A 295 3.39 11.47 -7.54
C PRO A 295 4.06 10.84 -8.76
N ALA A 296 5.07 10.00 -8.51
CA ALA A 296 5.75 9.24 -9.53
C ALA A 296 4.73 8.31 -10.21
N ARG A 297 5.03 7.89 -11.45
CA ARG A 297 4.26 6.82 -12.10
C ARG A 297 4.34 5.56 -11.23
N ARG A 298 3.29 5.30 -10.44
CA ARG A 298 3.13 4.03 -9.72
C ARG A 298 3.25 2.88 -10.71
N LEU A 299 3.95 1.81 -10.34
CA LEU A 299 3.97 0.62 -11.17
C LEU A 299 2.67 -0.13 -10.95
N HIS A 300 1.87 -0.27 -12.02
CA HIS A 300 0.59 -0.98 -11.99
C HIS A 300 0.78 -2.52 -12.04
N GLY A 301 1.53 -3.05 -11.08
CA GLY A 301 1.78 -4.48 -10.90
C GLY A 301 2.79 -5.08 -11.87
N THR A 302 2.81 -6.41 -11.92
CA THR A 302 3.87 -7.21 -12.56
C THR A 302 4.14 -6.85 -14.02
N ARG A 303 3.09 -6.56 -14.80
CA ARG A 303 3.28 -6.23 -16.22
C ARG A 303 4.00 -4.89 -16.42
N ALA A 304 3.64 -3.88 -15.63
CA ALA A 304 4.29 -2.58 -15.67
C ALA A 304 5.77 -2.69 -15.25
N ILE A 305 6.06 -3.49 -14.22
CA ILE A 305 7.43 -3.77 -13.78
C ILE A 305 8.25 -4.44 -14.89
N PHE A 306 7.69 -5.48 -15.53
CA PHE A 306 8.33 -6.15 -16.66
C PHE A 306 8.61 -5.22 -17.85
N ASP A 307 7.63 -4.40 -18.25
CA ASP A 307 7.79 -3.47 -19.36
C ASP A 307 8.76 -2.31 -19.03
N TYR A 308 8.87 -1.89 -17.76
CA TYR A 308 9.87 -0.94 -17.30
C TYR A 308 11.30 -1.51 -17.43
N LYS A 309 11.53 -2.71 -16.92
CA LYS A 309 12.83 -3.39 -17.02
C LYS A 309 13.31 -3.58 -18.44
N ARG A 310 12.42 -4.06 -19.33
CA ARG A 310 12.78 -4.29 -20.72
C ARG A 310 13.22 -2.98 -21.39
N ARG A 311 12.57 -1.85 -21.06
CA ARG A 311 12.98 -0.52 -21.54
C ARG A 311 14.34 -0.12 -20.97
N ALA A 312 14.56 -0.29 -19.67
CA ALA A 312 15.86 -0.01 -19.04
C ALA A 312 17.00 -0.81 -19.68
N ALA A 313 16.79 -2.11 -19.93
CA ALA A 313 17.76 -2.99 -20.57
C ALA A 313 18.04 -2.62 -22.04
N SER A 314 17.04 -2.13 -22.78
CA SER A 314 17.26 -1.63 -24.16
C SER A 314 18.09 -0.35 -24.21
N ILE A 315 17.99 0.49 -23.17
CA ILE A 315 18.78 1.72 -23.06
C ILE A 315 20.23 1.40 -22.71
N SER A 316 20.48 0.45 -21.80
CA SER A 316 21.83 0.03 -21.42
C SER A 316 22.57 -0.77 -22.51
N SER A 317 21.84 -1.35 -23.47
CA SER A 317 22.42 -2.14 -24.58
C SER A 317 22.65 -1.35 -25.88
N GLY A 318 22.58 -0.02 -25.86
CA GLY A 318 23.09 0.83 -26.95
C GLY A 318 22.11 1.14 -28.09
N GLY A 319 20.80 1.08 -27.86
CA GLY A 319 19.81 1.55 -28.84
C GLY A 319 19.78 3.08 -28.93
N SER A 320 20.33 3.66 -30.00
CA SER A 320 20.25 5.10 -30.28
C SER A 320 18.80 5.54 -30.49
N PHE A 321 18.22 6.23 -29.50
CA PHE A 321 17.06 7.10 -29.70
C PHE A 321 17.24 8.40 -28.91
N SER A 322 17.52 9.45 -29.66
CA SER A 322 17.42 10.84 -29.23
C SER A 322 15.96 11.26 -29.12
N PHE A 323 15.43 11.43 -27.90
CA PHE A 323 14.66 12.61 -27.43
C PHE A 323 13.93 12.35 -26.09
N LEU A 324 14.02 13.35 -25.20
CA LEU A 324 13.21 13.71 -24.02
C LEU A 324 13.36 12.90 -22.71
N GLY A 325 14.35 13.33 -21.91
CA GLY A 325 14.08 14.06 -20.66
C GLY A 325 13.51 13.28 -19.46
N SER A 326 14.41 12.73 -18.65
CA SER A 326 14.45 12.74 -17.16
C SER A 326 15.20 11.49 -16.68
N SER A 327 16.51 11.65 -16.44
CA SER A 327 17.34 10.66 -15.78
C SER A 327 16.95 10.58 -14.29
N ILE A 328 16.38 9.46 -13.88
CA ILE A 328 16.24 9.09 -12.47
C ILE A 328 17.64 8.64 -11.99
N PRO A 329 18.21 9.19 -10.90
CA PRO A 329 19.48 8.71 -10.39
C PRO A 329 19.32 7.34 -9.71
N ALA A 330 20.38 6.54 -9.74
CA ALA A 330 20.48 5.28 -8.99
C ALA A 330 20.20 5.51 -7.48
N PRO A 331 19.64 4.54 -6.76
CA PRO A 331 19.32 4.72 -5.34
C PRO A 331 20.61 4.81 -4.53
N GLY A 332 20.95 6.03 -4.12
CA GLY A 332 22.02 6.35 -3.18
C GLY A 332 21.57 7.53 -2.31
N PRO A 333 22.16 7.70 -1.12
CA PRO A 333 21.69 8.68 -0.14
C PRO A 333 21.90 10.12 -0.66
N LEU A 334 20.82 10.87 -0.80
CA LEU A 334 20.86 12.29 -1.18
C LEU A 334 21.12 13.14 0.06
N ARG A 335 22.17 13.97 -0.02
CA ARG A 335 22.67 14.82 1.07
C ARG A 335 21.70 15.99 1.33
N ALA A 336 21.44 16.27 2.60
CA ALA A 336 20.55 17.33 3.08
C ALA A 336 20.92 18.73 2.58
N SER A 337 19.90 19.54 2.27
CA SER A 337 20.05 20.99 2.10
C SER A 337 18.89 21.76 2.74
N SER A 338 19.21 23.00 3.12
CA SER A 338 18.71 23.70 4.31
C SER A 338 17.32 24.37 4.22
N LYS A 339 16.80 24.58 5.45
CA LYS A 339 15.66 25.38 5.90
C LYS A 339 15.44 26.69 5.12
N ASN A 340 14.20 26.93 4.68
CA ASN A 340 13.44 28.17 4.90
C ASN A 340 12.06 28.09 4.23
N HIS A 341 10.98 28.00 5.03
CA HIS A 341 9.65 28.59 4.76
C HIS A 341 8.70 28.28 5.93
N LEU A 342 8.87 28.99 7.05
CA LEU A 342 7.87 29.05 8.12
C LEU A 342 7.03 30.31 7.93
N LYS A 343 5.72 30.15 7.66
CA LYS A 343 4.64 30.90 8.32
C LYS A 343 3.20 30.61 7.81
N SER A 344 3.01 29.84 6.74
CA SER A 344 1.67 29.32 6.36
C SER A 344 1.39 27.87 6.81
N SER A 345 2.41 27.21 7.37
CA SER A 345 2.44 25.77 7.69
C SER A 345 1.76 25.40 9.02
N GLN A 346 1.57 26.32 9.97
CA GLN A 346 1.14 25.96 11.33
C GLN A 346 -0.29 25.39 11.41
N THR A 347 -1.27 25.96 10.70
CA THR A 347 -2.66 25.46 10.75
C THR A 347 -2.87 24.13 10.02
N GLN A 348 -2.01 23.82 9.04
CA GLN A 348 -2.03 22.55 8.29
C GLN A 348 -1.20 21.47 8.98
N ALA A 349 -0.07 21.83 9.60
CA ALA A 349 0.68 20.97 10.52
C ALA A 349 -0.22 20.54 11.68
N LEU A 350 -1.01 21.45 12.25
CA LEU A 350 -1.98 21.11 13.31
C LEU A 350 -3.08 20.14 12.84
N LYS A 351 -3.58 20.24 11.59
CA LYS A 351 -4.55 19.26 11.06
C LYS A 351 -3.93 17.91 10.76
N ALA A 352 -2.73 17.87 10.18
CA ALA A 352 -2.00 16.64 9.91
C ALA A 352 -1.49 15.98 11.19
N GLU A 353 -1.02 16.75 12.18
CA GLU A 353 -0.65 16.28 13.51
C GLU A 353 -1.87 15.84 14.30
N MET A 354 -3.02 16.49 14.18
CA MET A 354 -4.27 16.03 14.80
C MET A 354 -4.80 14.78 14.10
N LEU A 355 -4.62 14.63 12.78
CA LEU A 355 -4.97 13.41 12.06
C LEU A 355 -4.00 12.27 12.34
N VAL A 356 -2.71 12.56 12.50
CA VAL A 356 -1.67 11.61 12.92
C VAL A 356 -1.79 11.29 14.41
N MET A 357 -2.25 12.21 15.27
CA MET A 357 -2.61 11.95 16.66
C MET A 357 -3.90 11.14 16.74
N LEU A 358 -4.90 11.43 15.92
CA LEU A 358 -6.11 10.61 15.82
C LEU A 358 -5.72 9.22 15.30
N LEU A 359 -4.94 9.09 14.23
CA LEU A 359 -4.44 7.80 13.74
C LEU A 359 -3.55 7.09 14.78
N ARG A 360 -2.70 7.81 15.54
CA ARG A 360 -1.93 7.26 16.66
C ARG A 360 -2.83 6.79 17.79
N MET A 361 -3.83 7.57 18.21
CA MET A 361 -4.81 7.19 19.24
C MET A 361 -5.71 6.03 18.77
N TYR A 362 -6.03 5.97 17.48
CA TYR A 362 -6.88 4.94 16.87
C TYR A 362 -6.11 3.62 16.64
N LEU A 363 -4.83 3.67 16.25
CA LEU A 363 -3.97 2.49 16.15
C LEU A 363 -3.49 1.97 17.53
N LEU A 364 -3.66 2.76 18.59
CA LEU A 364 -3.41 2.37 19.99
C LEU A 364 -4.61 1.65 20.66
N SER A 365 -5.78 1.61 20.02
CA SER A 365 -7.03 1.07 20.61
C SER A 365 -7.49 -0.27 20.01
N CYS A 366 -6.62 -0.98 19.28
CA CYS A 366 -6.86 -2.35 18.78
C CYS A 366 -5.69 -3.26 19.14
#